data_AF-A0A955BJS5-F1
#
_entry.id   AF-A0A955BJS5-F1
#
_cell.length_a   1.000
_cell.length_b   1.000
_cell.length_c   1.000
_cell.angle_alpha   90.00
_cell.angle_beta   90.00
_cell.angle_gamma   90.00
#
_symmetry.space_group_name_H-M   'P 1'
#
loop_
_entity.id
_entity.type
_entity.pdbx_description
1 polymer ?
#
loop_
_entity_poly.entity_id
_entity_poly.type
_entity_poly.pdbx_seq_one_letter_code
_entity_poly.pdbx_strand_id
1 'polypeptide(L)'
;MPKSKFVIETSAARRIEARICQRMNDWTRTERRLGGFDQLHRVLAATCDTDADWKWFVDQFSRAVAAAAVVMQILPAVEWPAGVHVWLIDTADPLTRAVLKAAQVETTQIDSPASELAASSGEPTDAAIYWAETYLAKVSTRERMRRGVFFTPRSVARYIVEQVDRRLRDDFGCRSGFAGWMPAERGGLLEPALGTGVFLCEFFRRLRRSAVKFL
;
A
#
# COMPACT_ATOMS: atom_id res chain seq x y z
N MET A 1 18.08 -12.25 -7.87
CA MET A 1 16.94 -12.87 -8.60
C MET A 1 17.10 -12.62 -10.08
N PRO A 2 16.88 -13.61 -10.96
CA PRO A 2 16.90 -13.37 -12.39
C PRO A 2 15.68 -12.51 -12.74
N LYS A 3 15.91 -11.42 -13.48
CA LYS A 3 14.88 -10.48 -13.95
C LYS A 3 14.03 -11.19 -15.02
N SER A 4 13.09 -12.07 -14.65
CA SER A 4 12.03 -12.42 -15.58
C SER A 4 11.21 -11.14 -15.80
N LYS A 5 11.34 -10.58 -17.00
CA LYS A 5 10.76 -9.28 -17.34
C LYS A 5 9.24 -9.45 -17.40
N PHE A 6 8.53 -9.00 -16.37
CA PHE A 6 7.12 -8.65 -16.53
C PHE A 6 7.01 -7.60 -17.64
N VAL A 7 6.50 -7.99 -18.81
CA VAL A 7 6.31 -7.08 -19.94
C VAL A 7 4.91 -6.49 -19.83
N ILE A 8 4.74 -5.51 -18.94
CA ILE A 8 3.51 -4.72 -18.91
C ILE A 8 3.52 -3.75 -20.10
N GLU A 9 2.59 -3.85 -21.05
CA GLU A 9 2.52 -2.85 -22.11
C GLU A 9 2.18 -1.46 -21.54
N THR A 10 3.01 -0.45 -21.85
CA THR A 10 2.81 0.93 -21.36
C THR A 10 1.44 1.49 -21.77
N SER A 11 0.94 1.09 -22.95
CA SER A 11 -0.39 1.46 -23.45
C SER A 11 -1.51 0.85 -22.60
N ALA A 12 -1.37 -0.40 -22.16
CA ALA A 12 -2.35 -1.07 -21.30
C ALA A 12 -2.41 -0.44 -19.91
N ALA A 13 -1.25 -0.21 -19.28
CA ALA A 13 -1.19 0.41 -17.95
C ALA A 13 -1.81 1.83 -17.94
N ARG A 14 -1.52 2.65 -18.95
CA ARG A 14 -2.09 3.99 -19.10
C ARG A 14 -3.59 3.97 -19.41
N ARG A 15 -4.08 2.98 -20.16
CA ARG A 15 -5.54 2.82 -20.40
C ARG A 15 -6.29 2.54 -19.10
N ILE A 16 -5.74 1.71 -18.22
CA ILE A 16 -6.33 1.40 -16.91
C ILE A 16 -6.41 2.68 -16.06
N GLU A 17 -5.29 3.40 -15.91
CA GLU A 17 -5.25 4.65 -15.14
C GLU A 17 -6.23 5.69 -15.71
N ALA A 18 -6.23 5.89 -17.03
CA ALA A 18 -7.11 6.85 -17.69
C ALA A 18 -8.61 6.54 -17.47
N ARG A 19 -8.99 5.25 -17.56
CA ARG A 19 -10.37 4.82 -17.37
C ARG A 19 -10.83 5.02 -15.92
N ILE A 20 -9.99 4.67 -14.94
CA ILE A 20 -10.29 4.90 -13.52
C ILE A 20 -10.39 6.40 -13.25
N CYS A 21 -9.45 7.19 -13.75
CA CYS A 21 -9.47 8.64 -13.56
C CYS A 21 -10.73 9.26 -14.18
N GLN A 22 -11.15 8.84 -15.37
CA GLN A 22 -12.39 9.33 -15.98
C GLN A 22 -13.61 9.04 -15.10
N ARG A 23 -13.75 7.80 -14.61
CA ARG A 23 -14.86 7.44 -13.71
C ARG A 23 -14.84 8.22 -12.41
N MET A 24 -13.67 8.34 -11.78
CA MET A 24 -13.52 9.09 -10.54
C MET A 24 -13.83 10.58 -10.75
N ASN A 25 -13.48 11.15 -11.90
CA ASN A 25 -13.85 12.52 -12.25
C ASN A 25 -15.37 12.69 -12.38
N ASP A 26 -16.08 11.73 -12.97
CA ASP A 26 -17.54 11.77 -13.12
C ASP A 26 -18.26 11.56 -11.77
N TRP A 27 -17.74 10.64 -10.95
CA TRP A 27 -18.26 10.37 -9.61
C TRP A 27 -18.06 11.56 -8.66
N THR A 28 -16.85 12.11 -8.58
CA THR A 28 -16.54 13.27 -7.72
C THR A 28 -17.34 14.52 -8.12
N ARG A 29 -17.63 14.72 -9.41
CA ARG A 29 -18.55 15.80 -9.86
C ARG A 29 -19.96 15.62 -9.34
N THR A 30 -20.44 14.39 -9.26
CA THR A 30 -21.78 14.05 -8.74
C THR A 30 -21.83 14.27 -7.22
N GLU A 31 -20.85 13.75 -6.50
CA GLU A 31 -20.77 13.82 -5.03
C GLU A 31 -20.47 15.22 -4.50
N ARG A 32 -19.75 16.06 -5.26
CA ARG A 32 -19.58 17.48 -4.91
C ARG A 32 -20.92 18.21 -4.79
N ARG A 33 -21.89 17.87 -5.66
CA ARG A 33 -23.24 18.47 -5.60
C ARG A 33 -23.98 18.07 -4.32
N LEU A 34 -23.54 16.99 -3.68
CA LEU A 34 -24.09 16.44 -2.44
C LEU A 34 -23.25 16.84 -1.20
N GLY A 35 -22.15 17.58 -1.37
CA GLY A 35 -21.26 18.02 -0.29
C GLY A 35 -20.32 16.93 0.28
N GLY A 36 -20.28 15.73 -0.32
CA GLY A 36 -19.59 14.56 0.25
C GLY A 36 -18.07 14.65 0.33
N PHE A 37 -17.44 15.58 -0.40
CA PHE A 37 -15.99 15.67 -0.56
C PHE A 37 -15.35 16.95 -0.02
N ASP A 38 -16.13 17.90 0.48
CA ASP A 38 -15.59 19.22 0.91
C ASP A 38 -14.63 19.09 2.11
N GLN A 39 -14.88 18.12 3.00
CA GLN A 39 -13.94 17.80 4.08
C GLN A 39 -12.65 17.17 3.54
N LEU A 40 -12.76 16.24 2.58
CA LEU A 40 -11.62 15.55 2.00
C LEU A 40 -10.73 16.49 1.17
N HIS A 41 -11.35 17.42 0.43
CA HIS A 41 -10.65 18.46 -0.32
C HIS A 41 -9.83 19.36 0.61
N ARG A 42 -10.43 19.83 1.72
CA ARG A 42 -9.72 20.63 2.73
C ARG A 42 -8.55 19.87 3.36
N VAL A 43 -8.74 18.60 3.71
CA VAL A 43 -7.69 17.76 4.29
C VAL A 43 -6.53 17.58 3.31
N LEU A 44 -6.80 17.25 2.05
CA LEU A 44 -5.73 17.05 1.06
C LEU A 44 -4.97 18.35 0.77
N ALA A 45 -5.68 19.48 0.62
CA ALA A 45 -5.07 20.79 0.39
C ALA A 45 -4.13 21.18 1.55
N ALA A 46 -4.58 21.01 2.80
CA ALA A 46 -3.77 21.24 3.99
C ALA A 46 -2.55 20.31 4.09
N THR A 47 -2.70 19.05 3.67
CA THR A 47 -1.62 18.05 3.74
C THR A 47 -0.51 18.33 2.72
N CYS A 48 -0.88 18.89 1.57
CA CYS A 48 0.06 19.17 0.48
C CYS A 48 0.65 20.58 0.54
N ASP A 49 0.22 21.42 1.48
CA ASP A 49 0.60 22.84 1.58
C ASP A 49 0.37 23.59 0.26
N THR A 50 -0.82 23.41 -0.33
CA THR A 50 -1.19 24.02 -1.61
C THR A 50 -2.56 24.68 -1.53
N ASP A 51 -2.71 25.84 -2.17
CA ASP A 51 -4.01 26.41 -2.56
C ASP A 51 -4.59 25.60 -3.73
N ALA A 52 -4.95 24.37 -3.43
CA ALA A 52 -5.42 23.39 -4.38
C ALA A 52 -6.84 23.70 -4.84
N ASP A 53 -7.02 24.03 -6.13
CA ASP A 53 -8.35 24.11 -6.72
C ASP A 53 -9.03 22.73 -6.78
N TRP A 54 -10.33 22.73 -7.05
CA TRP A 54 -11.11 21.49 -7.12
C TRP A 54 -10.61 20.54 -8.21
N LYS A 55 -10.13 21.08 -9.33
CA LYS A 55 -9.66 20.29 -10.46
C LYS A 55 -8.41 19.50 -10.07
N TRP A 56 -7.50 20.13 -9.33
CA TRP A 56 -6.33 19.49 -8.77
C TRP A 56 -6.70 18.40 -7.77
N PHE A 57 -7.66 18.66 -6.87
CA PHE A 57 -8.10 17.67 -5.89
C PHE A 57 -8.60 16.40 -6.58
N VAL A 58 -9.49 16.57 -7.55
CA VAL A 58 -10.07 15.47 -8.31
C VAL A 58 -8.98 14.70 -9.06
N ASP A 59 -8.01 15.38 -9.69
CA ASP A 59 -6.87 14.71 -10.34
C ASP A 59 -6.06 13.86 -9.35
N GLN A 60 -5.68 14.42 -8.20
CA GLN A 60 -4.88 13.71 -7.21
C GLN A 60 -5.63 12.54 -6.58
N PHE A 61 -6.92 12.73 -6.24
CA PHE A 61 -7.77 11.67 -5.70
C PHE A 61 -7.95 10.52 -6.71
N SER A 62 -8.29 10.86 -7.96
CA SER A 62 -8.45 9.90 -9.05
C SER A 62 -7.19 9.05 -9.27
N ARG A 63 -6.01 9.68 -9.26
CA ARG A 63 -4.73 9.00 -9.44
C ARG A 63 -4.35 8.15 -8.22
N ALA A 64 -4.69 8.61 -7.02
CA ALA A 64 -4.51 7.82 -5.80
C ALA A 64 -5.38 6.55 -5.82
N VAL A 65 -6.65 6.66 -6.23
CA VAL A 65 -7.56 5.52 -6.41
C VAL A 65 -7.03 4.56 -7.46
N ALA A 66 -6.57 5.05 -8.62
CA ALA A 66 -6.00 4.21 -9.67
C ALA A 66 -4.78 3.42 -9.20
N ALA A 67 -3.86 4.07 -8.48
CA ALA A 67 -2.70 3.41 -7.91
C ALA A 67 -3.09 2.38 -6.83
N ALA A 68 -4.00 2.76 -5.92
CA ALA A 68 -4.45 1.89 -4.84
C ALA A 68 -5.21 0.66 -5.36
N ALA A 69 -6.04 0.79 -6.40
CA ALA A 69 -6.78 -0.35 -6.98
C ALA A 69 -5.85 -1.43 -7.53
N VAL A 70 -4.74 -1.01 -8.14
CA VAL A 70 -3.72 -1.92 -8.65
C VAL A 70 -2.93 -2.58 -7.52
N VAL A 71 -2.57 -1.84 -6.48
CA VAL A 71 -1.93 -2.40 -5.28
C VAL A 71 -2.87 -3.38 -4.56
N MET A 72 -4.17 -3.09 -4.51
CA MET A 72 -5.14 -3.97 -3.88
C MET A 72 -5.24 -5.35 -4.54
N GLN A 73 -5.05 -5.46 -5.86
CA GLN A 73 -5.05 -6.74 -6.55
C GLN A 73 -3.90 -7.66 -6.16
N ILE A 74 -2.77 -7.10 -5.72
CA ILE A 74 -1.61 -7.89 -5.30
C ILE A 74 -1.62 -8.22 -3.80
N LEU A 75 -2.46 -7.55 -2.99
CA LEU A 75 -2.54 -7.78 -1.54
C LEU A 75 -2.78 -9.25 -1.14
N PRO A 76 -3.61 -10.04 -1.85
CA PRO A 76 -3.77 -11.46 -1.55
C PRO A 76 -2.46 -12.26 -1.64
N ALA A 77 -1.55 -11.87 -2.55
CA ALA A 77 -0.23 -12.52 -2.72
C ALA A 77 0.79 -12.11 -1.63
N VAL A 78 0.48 -11.08 -0.82
CA VAL A 78 1.34 -10.59 0.25
C VAL A 78 1.13 -11.37 1.57
N GLU A 79 0.21 -12.36 1.60
CA GLU A 79 -0.05 -13.25 2.75
C GLU A 79 -0.24 -12.50 4.09
N TRP A 80 -1.11 -11.50 4.09
CA TRP A 80 -1.48 -10.81 5.32
C TRP A 80 -2.20 -11.75 6.29
N PRO A 81 -2.01 -11.60 7.62
CA PRO A 81 -2.88 -12.27 8.58
C PRO A 81 -4.35 -11.88 8.36
N ALA A 82 -5.26 -12.83 8.62
CA ALA A 82 -6.69 -12.61 8.45
C ALA A 82 -7.17 -11.36 9.22
N GLY A 83 -8.01 -10.54 8.58
CA GLY A 83 -8.60 -9.34 9.18
C GLY A 83 -7.71 -8.09 9.22
N VAL A 84 -6.39 -8.20 9.01
CA VAL A 84 -5.48 -7.03 9.11
C VAL A 84 -5.77 -5.97 8.04
N HIS A 85 -6.15 -6.38 6.82
CA HIS A 85 -6.49 -5.45 5.75
C HIS A 85 -7.77 -4.65 6.06
N VAL A 86 -8.77 -5.28 6.69
CA VAL A 86 -9.99 -4.60 7.15
C VAL A 86 -9.66 -3.61 8.25
N TRP A 87 -8.90 -4.07 9.26
CA TRP A 87 -8.43 -3.22 10.36
C TRP A 87 -7.64 -2.00 9.86
N LEU A 88 -6.77 -2.17 8.86
CA LEU A 88 -6.03 -1.06 8.25
C LEU A 88 -6.95 -0.02 7.60
N ILE A 89 -7.96 -0.47 6.84
CA ILE A 89 -8.93 0.43 6.20
C ILE A 89 -9.74 1.18 7.27
N ASP A 90 -10.15 0.49 8.34
CA ASP A 90 -10.96 1.06 9.40
C ASP A 90 -10.19 2.02 10.29
N THR A 91 -8.87 1.85 10.44
CA THR A 91 -8.00 2.74 11.22
C THR A 91 -7.37 3.86 10.40
N ALA A 92 -7.42 3.79 9.08
CA ALA A 92 -6.90 4.83 8.19
C ALA A 92 -7.59 6.19 8.41
N ASP A 93 -6.86 7.27 8.17
CA ASP A 93 -7.43 8.62 8.15
C ASP A 93 -8.55 8.74 7.09
N PRO A 94 -9.43 9.75 7.18
CA PRO A 94 -10.59 9.86 6.28
C PRO A 94 -10.24 9.85 4.79
N LEU A 95 -9.14 10.49 4.38
CA LEU A 95 -8.72 10.57 2.99
C LEU A 95 -8.22 9.21 2.51
N THR A 96 -7.32 8.59 3.26
CA THR A 96 -6.82 7.25 2.93
C THR A 96 -7.97 6.23 2.89
N ARG A 97 -8.88 6.27 3.86
CA ARG A 97 -10.05 5.38 3.88
C ARG A 97 -10.94 5.58 2.65
N ALA A 98 -11.19 6.82 2.23
CA ALA A 98 -11.98 7.11 1.04
C ALA A 98 -11.31 6.56 -0.23
N VAL A 99 -9.99 6.75 -0.37
CA VAL A 99 -9.21 6.19 -1.49
C VAL A 99 -9.28 4.67 -1.50
N LEU A 100 -9.07 4.01 -0.34
CA LEU A 100 -9.09 2.55 -0.25
C LEU A 100 -10.47 1.97 -0.58
N LYS A 101 -11.56 2.57 -0.07
CA LYS A 101 -12.93 2.13 -0.40
C LYS A 101 -13.25 2.27 -1.89
N ALA A 102 -12.89 3.41 -2.49
CA ALA A 102 -13.07 3.60 -3.94
C ALA A 102 -12.22 2.61 -4.74
N ALA A 103 -10.96 2.41 -4.35
CA ALA A 103 -10.05 1.46 -4.98
C ALA A 103 -10.58 0.02 -4.93
N GLN A 104 -11.21 -0.38 -3.83
CA GLN A 104 -11.79 -1.73 -3.70
C GLN A 104 -12.89 -2.00 -4.74
N VAL A 105 -13.72 -0.99 -5.05
CA VAL A 105 -14.72 -1.09 -6.12
C VAL A 105 -14.04 -1.23 -7.48
N GLU A 106 -13.04 -0.39 -7.74
CA GLU A 106 -12.31 -0.34 -9.01
C GLU A 106 -11.48 -1.61 -9.28
N THR A 107 -10.99 -2.26 -8.22
CA THR A 107 -10.21 -3.51 -8.26
C THR A 107 -10.93 -4.62 -9.03
N THR A 108 -12.26 -4.68 -8.92
CA THR A 108 -13.08 -5.69 -9.62
C THR A 108 -13.18 -5.46 -11.14
N GLN A 109 -12.79 -4.28 -11.61
CA GLN A 109 -12.94 -3.87 -13.00
C GLN A 109 -11.61 -3.81 -13.77
N ILE A 110 -10.49 -4.09 -13.09
CA ILE A 110 -9.14 -4.13 -13.68
C ILE A 110 -8.78 -5.59 -13.92
N ASP A 111 -8.15 -5.90 -15.04
CA ASP A 111 -7.65 -7.25 -15.32
C ASP A 111 -6.63 -7.65 -14.25
N SER A 112 -6.85 -8.79 -13.61
CA SER A 112 -6.01 -9.25 -12.51
C SER A 112 -4.60 -9.59 -12.99
N PRO A 113 -3.54 -9.17 -12.28
CA PRO A 113 -2.17 -9.58 -12.58
C PRO A 113 -1.91 -11.04 -12.22
N ALA A 114 -2.90 -11.80 -11.74
CA ALA A 114 -2.73 -13.18 -11.28
C ALA A 114 -2.05 -14.10 -12.31
N SER A 115 -2.37 -13.96 -13.60
CA SER A 115 -1.73 -14.74 -14.67
C SER A 115 -0.25 -14.38 -14.85
N GLU A 116 0.07 -13.09 -14.79
CA GLU A 116 1.46 -12.59 -14.87
C GLU A 116 2.27 -12.99 -13.64
N LEU A 117 1.67 -12.89 -12.44
CA LEU A 117 2.28 -13.27 -11.17
C LEU A 117 2.52 -14.78 -11.10
N ALA A 118 1.57 -15.60 -11.58
CA ALA A 118 1.72 -17.05 -11.67
C ALA A 118 2.83 -17.48 -12.63
N ALA A 119 3.13 -16.68 -13.67
CA ALA A 119 4.20 -16.94 -14.62
C ALA A 119 5.60 -16.57 -14.09
N SER A 120 5.70 -15.97 -12.90
CA SER A 120 6.97 -15.55 -12.32
C SER A 120 7.65 -16.66 -11.52
N SER A 121 8.98 -16.74 -11.62
CA SER A 121 9.80 -17.64 -10.80
C SER A 121 10.22 -16.92 -9.51
N GLY A 122 9.60 -17.24 -8.37
CA GLY A 122 9.94 -16.65 -7.07
C GLY A 122 8.87 -16.82 -6.01
N GLU A 123 9.10 -16.29 -4.80
CA GLU A 123 8.05 -16.21 -3.78
C GLU A 123 6.93 -15.26 -4.27
N PRO A 124 5.64 -15.62 -4.15
CA PRO A 124 4.52 -14.83 -4.68
C PRO A 124 4.51 -13.36 -4.24
N THR A 125 4.92 -13.10 -3.01
CA THR A 125 5.01 -11.75 -2.44
C THR A 125 6.08 -10.90 -3.15
N ASP A 126 7.23 -11.47 -3.50
CA ASP A 126 8.31 -10.74 -4.16
C ASP A 126 7.96 -10.46 -5.63
N ALA A 127 7.29 -11.40 -6.29
CA ALA A 127 6.74 -11.23 -7.64
C ALA A 127 5.70 -10.11 -7.68
N ALA A 128 4.78 -10.09 -6.71
CA ALA A 128 3.76 -9.06 -6.54
C ALA A 128 4.36 -7.66 -6.38
N ILE A 129 5.34 -7.52 -5.48
CA ILE A 129 6.04 -6.25 -5.24
C ILE A 129 6.75 -5.77 -6.51
N TYR A 130 7.47 -6.67 -7.19
CA TYR A 130 8.23 -6.30 -8.39
C TYR A 130 7.32 -5.95 -9.57
N TRP A 131 6.18 -6.63 -9.70
CA TRP A 131 5.16 -6.30 -10.69
C TRP A 131 4.61 -4.89 -10.45
N ALA A 132 4.23 -4.56 -9.20
CA ALA A 132 3.75 -3.23 -8.85
C ALA A 132 4.81 -2.15 -9.08
N GLU A 133 6.08 -2.44 -8.80
CA GLU A 133 7.19 -1.54 -9.12
C GLU A 133 7.30 -1.27 -10.63
N THR A 134 7.21 -2.33 -11.43
CA THR A 134 7.26 -2.25 -12.90
C THR A 134 6.06 -1.48 -13.46
N TYR A 135 4.89 -1.65 -12.87
CA TYR A 135 3.67 -0.92 -13.22
C TYR A 135 3.84 0.57 -12.93
N LEU A 136 4.15 0.95 -11.68
CA LEU A 136 4.34 2.35 -11.29
C LEU A 136 5.46 3.04 -12.08
N ALA A 137 6.52 2.31 -12.44
CA ALA A 137 7.56 2.83 -13.32
C ALA A 137 7.03 3.32 -14.68
N LYS A 138 5.94 2.72 -15.20
CA LYS A 138 5.38 3.01 -16.52
C LYS A 138 4.28 4.07 -16.52
N VAL A 139 3.42 4.06 -15.50
CA VAL A 139 2.31 5.02 -15.38
C VAL A 139 2.72 6.32 -14.70
N SER A 140 3.66 6.31 -13.75
CA SER A 140 3.96 7.48 -12.93
C SER A 140 5.46 7.79 -12.76
N THR A 141 6.29 7.56 -13.79
CA THR A 141 7.76 7.72 -13.73
C THR A 141 8.21 9.05 -13.09
N ARG A 142 7.65 10.18 -13.55
CA ARG A 142 8.04 11.52 -13.07
C ARG A 142 7.65 11.73 -11.61
N GLU A 143 6.42 11.36 -11.23
CA GLU A 143 5.94 11.50 -9.86
C GLU A 143 6.63 10.54 -8.91
N ARG A 144 6.94 9.31 -9.36
CA ARG A 144 7.71 8.33 -8.60
C ARG A 144 9.07 8.88 -8.19
N MET A 145 9.80 9.48 -9.15
CA MET A 145 11.10 10.09 -8.89
C MET A 145 10.97 11.33 -8.00
N ARG A 146 9.97 12.18 -8.26
CA ARG A 146 9.72 13.40 -7.47
C ARG A 146 9.37 13.10 -6.01
N ARG A 147 8.58 12.06 -5.76
CA ARG A 147 8.05 11.71 -4.43
C ARG A 147 8.85 10.62 -3.70
N GLY A 148 9.91 10.11 -4.33
CA GLY A 148 10.75 9.07 -3.73
C GLY A 148 10.02 7.74 -3.50
N VAL A 149 9.01 7.41 -4.31
CA VAL A 149 8.19 6.20 -4.10
C VAL A 149 8.91 4.98 -4.66
N PHE A 150 9.61 4.26 -3.79
CA PHE A 150 10.35 3.04 -4.13
C PHE A 150 9.95 1.88 -3.20
N PHE A 151 9.93 0.67 -3.75
CA PHE A 151 9.60 -0.52 -2.97
C PHE A 151 10.85 -1.01 -2.24
N THR A 152 10.71 -1.30 -0.96
CA THR A 152 11.79 -1.91 -0.18
C THR A 152 11.83 -3.41 -0.48
N PRO A 153 12.96 -3.98 -0.94
CA PRO A 153 13.07 -5.42 -1.13
C PRO A 153 12.77 -6.16 0.17
N ARG A 154 12.03 -7.26 0.08
CA ARG A 154 11.60 -8.02 1.27
C ARG A 154 12.75 -8.48 2.14
N SER A 155 13.89 -8.86 1.55
CA SER A 155 15.10 -9.24 2.29
C SER A 155 15.63 -8.11 3.18
N VAL A 156 15.57 -6.87 2.70
CA VAL A 156 15.98 -5.68 3.46
C VAL A 156 15.00 -5.40 4.59
N ALA A 157 13.69 -5.42 4.29
CA ALA A 157 12.65 -5.23 5.30
C ALA A 157 12.73 -6.29 6.41
N ARG A 158 12.89 -7.56 6.03
CA ARG A 158 13.08 -8.69 6.96
C ARG A 158 14.27 -8.46 7.88
N TYR A 159 15.42 -8.12 7.29
CA TYR A 159 16.63 -7.87 8.07
C TYR A 159 16.40 -6.77 9.11
N ILE A 160 15.82 -5.64 8.71
CA ILE A 160 15.54 -4.53 9.62
C ILE A 160 14.60 -4.97 10.75
N VAL A 161 13.49 -5.63 10.44
CA VAL A 161 12.53 -6.14 11.44
C VAL A 161 13.21 -7.11 12.42
N GLU A 162 14.05 -8.02 11.92
CA GLU A 162 14.81 -8.96 12.76
C GLU A 162 15.83 -8.25 13.65
N GLN A 163 16.47 -7.19 13.15
CA GLN A 163 17.38 -6.37 13.97
C GLN A 163 16.62 -5.66 15.07
N VAL A 164 15.47 -5.04 14.79
CA VAL A 164 14.66 -4.38 15.81
C VAL A 164 14.21 -5.38 16.89
N ASP A 165 13.68 -6.54 16.50
CA ASP A 165 13.29 -7.59 17.46
C ASP A 165 14.46 -8.07 18.32
N ARG A 166 15.67 -8.14 17.76
CA ARG A 166 16.89 -8.47 18.51
C ARG A 166 17.25 -7.36 19.50
N ARG A 167 17.21 -6.10 19.08
CA ARG A 167 17.52 -4.96 19.93
C ARG A 167 16.56 -4.82 21.10
N LEU A 168 15.27 -5.10 20.89
CA LEU A 168 14.30 -5.19 21.99
C LEU A 168 14.73 -6.20 23.07
N ARG A 169 15.30 -7.34 22.66
CA ARG A 169 15.79 -8.39 23.57
C ARG A 169 17.08 -8.00 24.27
N ASP A 170 18.06 -7.53 23.51
CA ASP A 170 19.42 -7.34 23.98
C ASP A 170 19.59 -6.02 24.74
N ASP A 171 18.96 -4.94 24.25
CA ASP A 171 19.22 -3.57 24.72
C ASP A 171 18.09 -3.05 25.63
N PHE A 172 16.85 -3.54 25.48
CA PHE A 172 15.67 -3.03 26.21
C PHE A 172 15.09 -4.02 27.23
N GLY A 173 15.75 -5.15 27.48
CA GLY A 173 15.31 -6.15 28.47
C GLY A 173 13.99 -6.86 28.12
N CYS A 174 13.47 -6.67 26.91
CA CYS A 174 12.24 -7.29 26.44
C CYS A 174 12.55 -8.70 25.90
N ARG A 175 12.69 -9.67 26.81
CA ARG A 175 13.15 -11.05 26.48
C ARG A 175 12.35 -11.74 25.36
N SER A 176 11.08 -11.42 25.20
CA SER A 176 10.21 -11.96 24.15
C SER A 176 10.14 -11.09 22.88
N GLY A 177 11.00 -10.06 22.76
CA GLY A 177 11.07 -9.17 21.61
C GLY A 177 9.75 -8.46 21.34
N PHE A 178 9.29 -8.43 20.10
CA PHE A 178 8.01 -7.79 19.77
C PHE A 178 6.82 -8.31 20.58
N ALA A 179 6.79 -9.61 20.92
CA ALA A 179 5.68 -10.18 21.69
C ALA A 179 5.57 -9.59 23.12
N GLY A 180 6.70 -9.24 23.74
CA GLY A 180 6.72 -8.59 25.05
C GLY A 180 6.58 -7.07 25.00
N TRP A 181 6.84 -6.47 23.83
CA TRP A 181 6.71 -5.02 23.61
C TRP A 181 5.26 -4.62 23.29
N MET A 182 4.47 -5.54 22.74
CA MET A 182 3.09 -5.30 22.28
C MET A 182 1.93 -5.33 23.32
N PRO A 183 2.09 -5.48 24.65
CA PRO A 183 1.01 -5.08 25.55
C PRO A 183 0.74 -3.58 25.36
N ALA A 184 -0.53 -3.19 25.20
CA ALA A 184 -0.97 -1.81 24.92
C ALA A 184 -0.43 -0.75 25.90
N GLU A 185 0.07 -1.18 27.06
CA GLU A 185 0.63 -0.34 28.11
C GLU A 185 2.13 -0.03 27.93
N ARG A 186 2.86 -0.75 27.07
CA ARG A 186 4.34 -0.65 26.95
C ARG A 186 4.85 -0.08 25.62
N GLY A 187 4.05 -0.10 24.55
CA GLY A 187 4.51 0.39 23.26
C GLY A 187 3.44 0.45 22.18
N GLY A 188 3.72 1.25 21.14
CA GLY A 188 2.94 1.31 19.90
C GLY A 188 3.80 0.97 18.68
N LEU A 189 3.18 0.39 17.65
CA LEU A 189 3.80 0.25 16.34
C LEU A 189 3.36 1.42 15.46
N LEU A 190 4.32 2.19 14.98
CA LEU A 190 4.07 3.27 14.02
C LEU A 190 4.81 2.95 12.72
N GLU A 191 4.07 2.89 11.62
CA GLU A 191 4.61 2.78 10.28
C GLU A 191 4.17 4.00 9.46
N PRO A 192 4.97 5.09 9.45
CA PRO A 192 4.57 6.36 8.86
C PRO A 192 4.54 6.32 7.32
N ALA A 193 5.18 5.34 6.70
CA ALA A 193 5.28 5.20 5.26
C ALA A 193 4.92 3.77 4.82
N LEU A 194 3.69 3.35 5.17
CA LEU A 194 3.22 1.98 4.96
C LEU A 194 3.50 1.46 3.54
N GLY A 195 3.27 2.25 2.50
CA GLY A 195 3.53 1.84 1.12
C GLY A 195 2.78 0.55 0.78
N THR A 196 3.49 -0.52 0.41
CA THR A 196 2.92 -1.87 0.23
C THR A 196 2.73 -2.67 1.52
N GLY A 197 3.16 -2.13 2.65
CA GLY A 197 3.09 -2.77 3.96
C GLY A 197 4.17 -3.82 4.20
N VAL A 198 5.25 -3.87 3.41
CA VAL A 198 6.28 -4.93 3.51
C VAL A 198 6.89 -5.03 4.92
N PHE A 199 7.11 -3.90 5.61
CA PHE A 199 7.57 -3.89 7.00
C PHE A 199 6.53 -4.48 7.95
N LEU A 200 5.26 -4.10 7.80
CA LEU A 200 4.16 -4.60 8.61
C LEU A 200 3.94 -6.11 8.40
N CYS A 201 4.09 -6.59 7.16
CA CYS A 201 4.05 -8.02 6.85
C CYS A 201 5.18 -8.79 7.52
N GLU A 202 6.43 -8.34 7.38
CA GLU A 202 7.57 -9.00 8.02
C GLU A 202 7.50 -8.91 9.55
N PHE A 203 6.96 -7.82 10.10
CA PHE A 203 6.65 -7.68 11.51
C PHE A 203 5.69 -8.76 12.01
N PHE A 204 4.52 -8.92 11.38
CA PHE A 204 3.55 -9.95 11.79
C PHE A 204 4.12 -11.36 11.62
N ARG A 205 4.90 -11.61 10.56
CA ARG A 205 5.60 -12.89 10.37
C ARG A 205 6.61 -13.15 11.49
N ARG A 206 7.37 -12.12 11.88
CA ARG A 206 8.34 -12.21 12.99
C ARG A 206 7.62 -12.49 14.30
N LEU A 207 6.56 -11.74 14.61
CA LEU A 207 5.75 -11.91 15.80
C LEU A 207 5.20 -13.34 15.90
N ARG A 208 4.63 -13.87 14.81
CA ARG A 208 4.10 -15.23 14.76
C ARG A 208 5.18 -16.30 14.97
N ARG A 209 6.38 -16.14 14.38
CA ARG A 209 7.52 -17.04 14.61
C ARG A 209 8.03 -17.00 16.05
N SER A 210 8.03 -15.82 16.67
CA SER A 210 8.45 -15.65 18.06
C SER A 210 7.42 -16.23 19.03
N ALA A 211 6.11 -16.06 18.77
CA ALA A 211 5.03 -16.58 19.60
C ALA A 211 4.99 -18.13 19.66
N VAL A 212 5.29 -18.80 18.55
CA VAL A 212 5.37 -20.29 18.50
C VAL A 212 6.48 -20.85 19.38
N LYS A 213 7.49 -20.06 19.78
CA LYS A 213 8.54 -20.53 20.70
C LYS A 213 8.11 -20.55 22.18
N PHE A 214 6.94 -20.01 22.49
CA PHE A 214 6.40 -19.91 23.84
C PHE A 214 5.11 -20.73 24.04
N LEU A 215 4.73 -21.55 23.05
CA LEU A 215 3.70 -22.59 23.10
C LEU A 215 4.38 -23.96 22.95
#